data_AF-A0A926FK07-F1
#
_entry.id   AF-A0A926FK07-F1
#
_cell.length_a   1.000
_cell.length_b   1.000
_cell.length_c   1.000
_cell.angle_alpha   90.00
_cell.angle_beta   90.00
_cell.angle_gamma   90.00
#
_symmetry.space_group_name_H-M   'P 1'
#
loop_
_entity.id
_entity.type
_entity.pdbx_description
1 polymer ?
#
loop_
_entity_poly.entity_id
_entity_poly.type
_entity_poly.pdbx_seq_one_letter_code
_entity_poly.pdbx_strand_id
1 'polypeptide(L)'
;MGDGTAIAAMIGAGNLFTQIGQGDAWALMGGVANVFTKVGDGNALALMVAKANVFTHIGDGLTVALMLAQGNLATKVGNGMTLAAMVGNANVFTHVGAGETFAAMLGQANLFTKVGDGLTAALMIGKANVYSHIGNGTSLGLFAGELNVMTKVGSGTTLAALFGKANIVTHVGGGLTGVLALGKANHHQGGDDFLGVIAKADANVLTHVGNGTTAGVLWGKGNLLTKIGDGTTVGLLISEVGNVMTHVGAGSTIGLAKGRANLITKVGDGLVVQGAWGDVNLLTQVGNGDRYSFARAVPTC
;
A
#
# COMPACT_ATOMS: atom_id res chain seq x y z
N MET A 1 33.95 -17.92 10.52
CA MET A 1 33.14 -18.38 11.67
C MET A 1 33.77 -17.81 12.92
N GLY A 2 32.97 -17.33 13.87
CA GLY A 2 33.46 -16.78 15.13
C GLY A 2 32.62 -15.61 15.59
N ASP A 3 32.61 -15.39 16.90
CA ASP A 3 31.91 -14.28 17.52
C ASP A 3 32.75 -13.00 17.45
N GLY A 4 32.08 -11.85 17.44
CA GLY A 4 32.70 -10.53 17.44
C GLY A 4 32.46 -9.74 16.15
N THR A 5 33.19 -8.63 15.99
CA THR A 5 33.01 -7.73 14.85
C THR A 5 33.87 -8.15 13.67
N ALA A 6 33.25 -8.34 12.50
CA ALA A 6 33.96 -8.52 11.24
C ALA A 6 33.74 -7.30 10.32
N ILE A 7 34.83 -6.76 9.79
CA ILE A 7 34.83 -5.61 8.88
C ILE A 7 35.58 -5.99 7.61
N ALA A 8 35.01 -5.71 6.44
CA ALA A 8 35.64 -5.98 5.16
C ALA A 8 35.46 -4.85 4.15
N ALA A 9 36.51 -4.59 3.38
CA ALA A 9 36.47 -3.77 2.17
C ALA A 9 36.96 -4.63 1.00
N MET A 10 36.14 -4.82 -0.03
CA MET A 10 36.41 -5.74 -1.12
C MET A 10 36.23 -5.06 -2.48
N ILE A 11 37.23 -5.23 -3.35
CA ILE A 11 37.20 -4.78 -4.75
C ILE A 11 37.62 -5.96 -5.62
N GLY A 12 36.79 -6.32 -6.60
CA GLY A 12 37.06 -7.48 -7.45
C GLY A 12 35.95 -7.76 -8.45
N ALA A 13 36.16 -8.71 -9.36
CA ALA A 13 35.10 -9.12 -10.29
C ALA A 13 33.91 -9.72 -9.54
N GLY A 14 34.17 -10.58 -8.54
CA GLY A 14 33.15 -11.11 -7.62
C GLY A 14 33.63 -10.99 -6.18
N ASN A 15 32.85 -10.34 -5.32
CA ASN A 15 33.14 -10.24 -3.90
C ASN A 15 32.14 -11.09 -3.10
N LEU A 16 32.64 -11.90 -2.18
CA LEU A 16 31.85 -12.74 -1.27
C LEU A 16 32.32 -12.49 0.16
N PHE A 17 31.38 -12.08 1.02
CA PHE A 17 31.59 -11.95 2.45
C PHE A 17 30.55 -12.77 3.20
N THR A 18 31.02 -13.64 4.10
CA THR A 18 30.15 -14.45 4.94
C THR A 18 30.67 -14.48 6.37
N GLN A 19 29.85 -14.02 7.31
CA GLN A 19 30.07 -14.17 8.74
C GLN A 19 28.99 -15.08 9.33
N ILE A 20 29.44 -16.08 10.08
CA ILE A 20 28.59 -17.00 10.86
C ILE A 20 29.09 -16.91 12.31
N GLY A 21 28.22 -16.50 13.22
CA GLY A 21 28.54 -16.24 14.62
C GLY A 21 27.85 -14.99 15.14
N GLN A 22 27.95 -14.75 16.45
CA GLN A 22 27.40 -13.57 17.10
C GLN A 22 28.26 -12.33 16.82
N GLY A 23 27.68 -11.14 16.98
CA GLY A 23 28.38 -9.87 16.80
C GLY A 23 28.20 -9.25 15.41
N ASP A 24 28.92 -8.17 15.17
CA ASP A 24 28.61 -7.25 14.08
C ASP A 24 29.33 -7.58 12.77
N ALA A 25 28.70 -7.28 11.63
CA ALA A 25 29.16 -7.58 10.28
C ALA A 25 29.08 -6.35 9.36
N TRP A 26 30.22 -5.81 8.94
CA TRP A 26 30.31 -4.54 8.22
C TRP A 26 31.06 -4.74 6.90
N ALA A 27 30.48 -4.33 5.76
CA ALA A 27 31.14 -4.48 4.47
C ALA A 27 30.99 -3.30 3.52
N LEU A 28 32.08 -2.96 2.82
CA LEU A 28 32.10 -2.12 1.62
C LEU A 28 32.51 -2.99 0.43
N MET A 29 31.66 -3.09 -0.59
CA MET A 29 31.84 -4.03 -1.71
C MET A 29 31.69 -3.33 -3.05
N GLY A 30 32.72 -3.41 -3.91
CA GLY A 30 32.73 -2.86 -5.26
C GLY A 30 33.16 -3.90 -6.29
N GLY A 31 32.34 -4.16 -7.32
CA GLY A 31 32.67 -5.22 -8.28
C GLY A 31 31.69 -5.43 -9.42
N VAL A 32 31.76 -6.59 -10.10
CA VAL A 32 30.72 -6.99 -11.06
C VAL A 32 29.55 -7.66 -10.33
N ALA A 33 29.84 -8.47 -9.32
CA ALA A 33 28.85 -9.06 -8.42
C ALA A 33 29.31 -9.03 -6.96
N ASN A 34 28.41 -8.69 -6.04
CA ASN A 34 28.68 -8.68 -4.60
C ASN A 34 27.67 -9.56 -3.85
N VAL A 35 28.15 -10.38 -2.92
CA VAL A 35 27.33 -11.19 -2.01
C VAL A 35 27.77 -10.95 -0.57
N PHE A 36 26.86 -10.46 0.26
CA PHE A 36 27.05 -10.27 1.69
C PHE A 36 26.11 -11.19 2.46
N THR A 37 26.63 -11.94 3.43
CA THR A 37 25.83 -12.82 4.28
C THR A 37 26.28 -12.73 5.74
N LYS A 38 25.33 -12.41 6.64
CA LYS A 38 25.50 -12.54 8.09
C LYS A 38 24.50 -13.55 8.63
N VAL A 39 24.98 -14.53 9.40
CA VAL A 39 24.18 -15.50 10.15
C VAL A 39 24.55 -15.44 11.63
N GLY A 40 23.55 -15.31 12.51
CA GLY A 40 23.67 -15.07 13.95
C GLY A 40 23.28 -13.64 14.31
N ASP A 41 23.05 -13.36 15.59
CA ASP A 41 22.61 -12.03 16.03
C ASP A 41 23.77 -11.01 15.98
N GLY A 42 23.39 -9.73 16.01
CA GLY A 42 24.28 -8.59 15.86
C GLY A 42 23.90 -7.71 14.68
N ASN A 43 24.61 -6.62 14.51
CA ASN A 43 24.30 -5.63 13.47
C ASN A 43 24.92 -6.04 12.14
N ALA A 44 24.18 -5.89 11.04
CA ALA A 44 24.68 -6.10 9.68
C ALA A 44 24.56 -4.82 8.86
N LEU A 45 25.69 -4.32 8.35
CA LEU A 45 25.75 -3.12 7.52
C LEU A 45 26.56 -3.40 6.25
N ALA A 46 25.97 -3.14 5.08
CA ALA A 46 26.67 -3.28 3.81
C ALA A 46 26.37 -2.13 2.85
N LEU A 47 27.43 -1.59 2.24
CA LEU A 47 27.38 -0.73 1.07
C LEU A 47 27.92 -1.52 -0.14
N MET A 48 27.07 -1.72 -1.15
CA MET A 48 27.36 -2.63 -2.26
C MET A 48 27.13 -1.92 -3.60
N VAL A 49 28.17 -1.85 -4.44
CA VAL A 49 28.13 -1.27 -5.78
C VAL A 49 28.58 -2.31 -6.80
N ALA A 50 27.69 -2.75 -7.68
CA ALA A 50 28.01 -3.77 -8.70
C ALA A 50 27.02 -3.79 -9.88
N LYS A 51 27.12 -4.79 -10.78
CA LYS A 51 26.01 -5.12 -11.71
C LYS A 51 24.91 -5.92 -11.01
N ALA A 52 25.26 -6.73 -10.02
CA ALA A 52 24.33 -7.45 -9.16
C ALA A 52 24.79 -7.46 -7.70
N ASN A 53 23.88 -7.19 -6.77
CA ASN A 53 24.15 -7.24 -5.33
C ASN A 53 23.16 -8.17 -4.63
N VAL A 54 23.65 -9.03 -3.74
CA VAL A 54 22.84 -9.87 -2.85
C VAL A 54 23.25 -9.62 -1.40
N PHE A 55 22.30 -9.22 -0.57
CA PHE A 55 22.47 -9.01 0.86
C PHE A 55 21.58 -9.98 1.63
N THR A 56 22.13 -10.66 2.63
CA THR A 56 21.38 -11.55 3.51
C THR A 56 21.81 -11.38 4.96
N HIS A 57 20.85 -11.15 5.85
CA HIS A 57 21.06 -11.15 7.29
C HIS A 57 20.04 -12.09 7.96
N ILE A 58 20.51 -13.14 8.61
CA ILE A 58 19.72 -14.10 9.38
C ILE A 58 20.15 -14.00 10.85
N GLY A 59 19.27 -13.53 11.72
CA GLY A 59 19.55 -13.27 13.14
C GLY A 59 18.86 -12.00 13.61
N ASP A 60 18.91 -11.68 14.90
CA ASP A 60 18.35 -10.44 15.45
C ASP A 60 19.36 -9.29 15.42
N GLY A 61 18.89 -8.06 15.24
CA GLY A 61 19.73 -6.85 15.28
C GLY A 61 19.52 -5.89 14.11
N LEU A 62 20.21 -4.75 14.15
CA LEU A 62 20.12 -3.71 13.12
C LEU A 62 20.56 -4.25 11.77
N THR A 63 19.83 -3.90 10.72
CA THR A 63 20.19 -4.22 9.34
C THR A 63 20.19 -2.95 8.50
N VAL A 64 21.30 -2.67 7.80
CA VAL A 64 21.42 -1.56 6.86
C VAL A 64 22.00 -2.07 5.54
N ALA A 65 21.18 -2.10 4.49
CA ALA A 65 21.58 -2.50 3.15
C ALA A 65 21.49 -1.31 2.19
N LEU A 66 22.64 -0.82 1.72
CA LEU A 66 22.75 0.22 0.71
C LEU A 66 23.27 -0.40 -0.58
N MET A 67 22.45 -0.44 -1.62
CA MET A 67 22.70 -1.27 -2.80
C MET A 67 22.50 -0.49 -4.10
N LEU A 68 23.55 -0.38 -4.91
CA LEU A 68 23.52 0.21 -6.25
C LEU A 68 23.96 -0.84 -7.28
N ALA A 69 23.01 -1.37 -8.04
CA ALA A 69 23.26 -2.35 -9.10
C ALA A 69 22.09 -2.49 -10.07
N GLN A 70 22.28 -3.13 -11.23
CA GLN A 70 21.15 -3.42 -12.14
C GLN A 70 20.10 -4.31 -11.47
N GLY A 71 20.54 -5.27 -10.65
CA GLY A 71 19.68 -6.09 -9.80
C GLY A 71 20.15 -6.07 -8.36
N ASN A 72 19.26 -5.76 -7.42
CA ASN A 72 19.52 -5.79 -5.99
C ASN A 72 18.53 -6.74 -5.30
N LEU A 73 19.05 -7.65 -4.47
CA LEU A 73 18.26 -8.55 -3.63
C LEU A 73 18.71 -8.41 -2.17
N ALA A 74 17.82 -7.98 -1.29
CA ALA A 74 18.05 -7.91 0.15
C ALA A 74 17.08 -8.82 0.90
N THR A 75 17.59 -9.58 1.85
CA THR A 75 16.78 -10.44 2.72
C THR A 75 17.23 -10.29 4.17
N LYS A 76 16.27 -9.98 5.05
CA LYS A 76 16.44 -10.03 6.51
C LYS A 76 15.49 -11.09 7.07
N VAL A 77 16.02 -12.01 7.87
CA VAL A 77 15.24 -12.96 8.68
C VAL A 77 15.65 -12.79 10.14
N GLY A 78 14.70 -12.54 11.02
CA GLY A 78 14.94 -12.20 12.42
C GLY A 78 14.49 -10.78 12.74
N ASN A 79 14.46 -10.45 14.03
CA ASN A 79 13.91 -9.20 14.52
C ASN A 79 14.91 -8.03 14.42
N GLY A 80 14.37 -6.82 14.43
CA GLY A 80 15.15 -5.60 14.59
C GLY A 80 14.87 -4.55 13.52
N MET A 81 15.40 -3.35 13.78
CA MET A 81 15.29 -2.25 12.83
C MET A 81 16.02 -2.59 11.52
N THR A 82 15.36 -2.41 10.40
CA THR A 82 15.91 -2.71 9.08
C THR A 82 15.71 -1.53 8.12
N LEU A 83 16.82 -1.09 7.52
CA LEU A 83 16.89 -0.02 6.54
C LEU A 83 17.43 -0.58 5.22
N ALA A 84 16.70 -0.38 4.12
CA ALA A 84 17.14 -0.75 2.79
C ALA A 84 17.02 0.45 1.84
N ALA A 85 18.13 0.83 1.20
CA ALA A 85 18.13 1.79 0.10
C ALA A 85 18.69 1.11 -1.15
N MET A 86 17.86 0.98 -2.18
CA MET A 86 18.15 0.15 -3.35
C MET A 86 17.91 0.94 -4.63
N VAL A 87 18.95 1.06 -5.46
CA VAL A 87 18.89 1.75 -6.75
C VAL A 87 19.32 0.78 -7.85
N GLY A 88 18.44 0.55 -8.82
CA GLY A 88 18.67 -0.48 -9.85
C GLY A 88 17.56 -0.64 -10.86
N ASN A 89 17.71 -1.53 -11.84
CA ASN A 89 16.57 -1.84 -12.73
C ASN A 89 15.52 -2.67 -12.01
N ALA A 90 15.95 -3.64 -11.19
CA ALA A 90 15.08 -4.48 -10.37
C ALA A 90 15.58 -4.50 -8.93
N ASN A 91 14.71 -4.18 -7.98
CA ASN A 91 15.01 -4.19 -6.56
C ASN A 91 14.01 -5.11 -5.85
N VAL A 92 14.52 -6.06 -5.06
CA VAL A 92 13.71 -6.97 -4.25
C VAL A 92 14.18 -6.91 -2.80
N PHE A 93 13.29 -6.54 -1.89
CA PHE A 93 13.57 -6.53 -0.46
C PHE A 93 12.55 -7.35 0.30
N THR A 94 13.03 -8.28 1.12
CA THR A 94 12.19 -9.09 2.02
C THR A 94 12.69 -8.98 3.45
N HIS A 95 11.79 -8.69 4.39
CA HIS A 95 12.05 -8.76 5.82
C HIS A 95 11.03 -9.70 6.48
N VAL A 96 11.50 -10.77 7.12
CA VAL A 96 10.71 -11.70 7.91
C VAL A 96 11.15 -11.62 9.37
N GLY A 97 10.31 -11.07 10.24
CA GLY A 97 10.64 -10.81 11.64
C GLY A 97 9.88 -9.60 12.16
N ALA A 98 9.87 -9.39 13.47
CA ALA A 98 9.28 -8.20 14.06
C ALA A 98 10.23 -7.00 14.02
N GLY A 99 9.67 -5.80 14.02
CA GLY A 99 10.42 -4.56 14.15
C GLY A 99 10.28 -3.61 12.96
N GLU A 100 10.90 -2.46 13.13
CA GLU A 100 10.77 -1.32 12.23
C GLU A 100 11.46 -1.56 10.89
N THR A 101 10.78 -1.28 9.79
CA THR A 101 11.31 -1.52 8.44
C THR A 101 11.10 -0.31 7.55
N PHE A 102 12.19 0.24 7.00
CA PHE A 102 12.15 1.35 6.04
C PHE A 102 12.83 0.95 4.74
N ALA A 103 12.14 1.11 3.63
CA ALA A 103 12.63 0.81 2.29
C ALA A 103 12.54 2.03 1.36
N ALA A 104 13.66 2.39 0.74
CA ALA A 104 13.69 3.36 -0.37
C ALA A 104 14.17 2.63 -1.63
N MET A 105 13.30 2.47 -2.62
CA MET A 105 13.56 1.65 -3.80
C MET A 105 13.32 2.45 -5.07
N LEU A 106 14.38 2.65 -5.85
CA LEU A 106 14.34 3.39 -7.11
C LEU A 106 14.77 2.46 -8.24
N GLY A 107 13.85 2.18 -9.16
CA GLY A 107 14.10 1.22 -10.22
C GLY A 107 12.88 0.84 -11.04
N GLN A 108 13.08 0.27 -12.23
CA GLN A 108 11.96 -0.07 -13.13
C GLN A 108 10.93 -1.00 -12.47
N ALA A 109 11.40 -1.95 -11.67
CA ALA A 109 10.55 -2.83 -10.87
C ALA A 109 11.05 -2.88 -9.42
N ASN A 110 10.16 -2.58 -8.47
CA ASN A 110 10.42 -2.64 -7.03
C ASN A 110 9.43 -3.59 -6.37
N LEU A 111 9.95 -4.56 -5.61
CA LEU A 111 9.16 -5.50 -4.81
C LEU A 111 9.63 -5.46 -3.35
N PHE A 112 8.76 -5.03 -2.46
CA PHE A 112 9.00 -5.03 -1.02
C PHE A 112 7.99 -5.93 -0.30
N THR A 113 8.49 -6.87 0.49
CA THR A 113 7.68 -7.76 1.33
C THR A 113 8.14 -7.69 2.79
N LYS A 114 7.21 -7.41 3.70
CA LYS A 114 7.40 -7.53 5.14
C LYS A 114 6.47 -8.62 5.69
N VAL A 115 7.02 -9.54 6.46
CA VAL A 115 6.28 -10.54 7.25
C VAL A 115 6.63 -10.37 8.72
N GLY A 116 5.63 -10.25 9.58
CA GLY A 116 5.76 -9.97 11.01
C GLY A 116 5.40 -8.53 11.37
N ASP A 117 5.34 -8.25 12.65
CA ASP A 117 4.75 -7.00 13.16
C ASP A 117 5.74 -5.81 13.15
N GLY A 118 5.22 -4.59 13.25
CA GLY A 118 6.01 -3.35 13.39
C GLY A 118 5.60 -2.25 12.42
N LEU A 119 6.14 -1.03 12.59
CA LEU A 119 5.97 0.00 11.58
C LEU A 119 6.83 -0.33 10.34
N THR A 120 6.20 -0.18 9.18
CA THR A 120 6.74 -0.58 7.88
C THR A 120 6.47 0.52 6.87
N ALA A 121 7.51 1.23 6.44
CA ALA A 121 7.40 2.36 5.53
C ALA A 121 8.19 2.13 4.24
N ALA A 122 7.62 2.53 3.10
CA ALA A 122 8.28 2.42 1.81
C ALA A 122 8.09 3.65 0.92
N LEU A 123 9.19 4.13 0.34
CA LEU A 123 9.23 5.01 -0.82
C LEU A 123 9.62 4.18 -2.03
N MET A 124 8.74 4.06 -3.03
CA MET A 124 9.04 3.30 -4.25
C MET A 124 8.76 4.10 -5.50
N ILE A 125 9.78 4.21 -6.36
CA ILE A 125 9.74 4.99 -7.59
C ILE A 125 10.15 4.10 -8.76
N GLY A 126 9.26 3.98 -9.74
CA GLY A 126 9.52 3.31 -11.02
C GLY A 126 8.30 2.70 -11.67
N LYS A 127 8.47 1.97 -12.78
CA LYS A 127 7.33 1.53 -13.61
C LYS A 127 6.35 0.65 -12.84
N ALA A 128 6.84 -0.30 -12.05
CA ALA A 128 6.03 -1.17 -11.22
C ALA A 128 6.54 -1.20 -9.78
N ASN A 129 5.67 -0.85 -8.83
CA ASN A 129 5.95 -0.88 -7.41
C ASN A 129 4.96 -1.82 -6.70
N VAL A 130 5.46 -2.81 -5.98
CA VAL A 130 4.65 -3.78 -5.21
C VAL A 130 5.12 -3.77 -3.76
N TYR A 131 4.21 -3.37 -2.88
CA TYR A 131 4.36 -3.40 -1.42
C TYR A 131 3.45 -4.49 -0.85
N SER A 132 3.99 -5.36 -0.02
CA SER A 132 3.20 -6.33 0.77
C SER A 132 3.67 -6.32 2.22
N HIS A 133 2.72 -6.17 3.15
CA HIS A 133 2.98 -6.33 4.58
C HIS A 133 1.97 -7.31 5.16
N ILE A 134 2.47 -8.41 5.73
CA ILE A 134 1.69 -9.46 6.39
C ILE A 134 2.09 -9.48 7.87
N GLY A 135 1.22 -8.99 8.74
CA GLY A 135 1.53 -8.78 10.16
C GLY A 135 0.74 -7.60 10.71
N ASN A 136 0.85 -7.35 12.01
CA ASN A 136 0.20 -6.21 12.65
C ASN A 136 1.08 -4.97 12.67
N GLY A 137 0.45 -3.79 12.71
CA GLY A 137 1.14 -2.52 12.87
C GLY A 137 0.92 -1.55 11.71
N THR A 138 1.73 -0.49 11.68
CA THR A 138 1.55 0.62 10.76
C THR A 138 2.25 0.37 9.43
N SER A 139 1.56 0.59 8.32
CA SER A 139 2.05 0.45 6.96
C SER A 139 1.93 1.79 6.24
N LEU A 140 3.06 2.36 5.82
CA LEU A 140 3.12 3.65 5.12
C LEU A 140 3.70 3.44 3.72
N GLY A 141 2.99 3.92 2.69
CA GLY A 141 3.42 3.81 1.30
C GLY A 141 3.39 5.16 0.56
N LEU A 142 4.50 5.53 -0.07
CA LEU A 142 4.56 6.62 -1.04
C LEU A 142 5.10 6.07 -2.36
N PHE A 143 4.23 6.02 -3.38
CA PHE A 143 4.53 5.34 -4.63
C PHE A 143 4.35 6.23 -5.84
N ALA A 144 5.32 6.21 -6.75
CA ALA A 144 5.27 6.89 -8.03
C ALA A 144 5.65 5.92 -9.15
N GLY A 145 4.74 5.67 -10.09
CA GLY A 145 4.95 4.64 -11.10
C GLY A 145 3.85 4.49 -12.14
N GLU A 146 3.99 3.54 -13.06
CA GLU A 146 2.85 3.20 -13.93
C GLU A 146 1.84 2.34 -13.18
N LEU A 147 2.33 1.35 -12.42
CA LEU A 147 1.56 0.48 -11.56
C LEU A 147 2.08 0.57 -10.12
N ASN A 148 1.18 0.89 -9.19
CA ASN A 148 1.47 0.88 -7.76
C ASN A 148 0.50 -0.05 -7.04
N VAL A 149 1.01 -1.03 -6.31
CA VAL A 149 0.20 -1.99 -5.54
C VAL A 149 0.65 -1.99 -4.09
N MET A 150 -0.29 -1.80 -3.17
CA MET A 150 -0.08 -1.93 -1.74
C MET A 150 -1.04 -2.95 -1.15
N THR A 151 -0.50 -4.02 -0.56
CA THR A 151 -1.30 -5.02 0.15
C THR A 151 -0.88 -5.05 1.62
N LYS A 152 -1.85 -4.91 2.52
CA LYS A 152 -1.69 -5.13 3.95
C LYS A 152 -2.63 -6.25 4.39
N VAL A 153 -2.08 -7.24 5.09
CA VAL A 153 -2.84 -8.31 5.77
C VAL A 153 -2.51 -8.26 7.26
N GLY A 154 -3.54 -8.29 8.11
CA GLY A 154 -3.43 -8.14 9.57
C GLY A 154 -3.89 -6.76 10.03
N SER A 155 -3.97 -6.55 11.33
CA SER A 155 -4.55 -5.33 11.89
C SER A 155 -3.57 -4.15 11.91
N GLY A 156 -4.09 -2.93 11.93
CA GLY A 156 -3.29 -1.72 12.17
C GLY A 156 -3.64 -0.57 11.23
N THR A 157 -2.72 0.37 11.13
CA THR A 157 -2.90 1.57 10.30
C THR A 157 -2.26 1.37 8.93
N THR A 158 -2.99 1.62 7.85
CA THR A 158 -2.51 1.60 6.47
C THR A 158 -2.71 2.98 5.87
N LEU A 159 -1.64 3.69 5.54
CA LEU A 159 -1.69 4.97 4.84
C LEU A 159 -0.90 4.89 3.54
N ALA A 160 -1.53 5.31 2.44
CA ALA A 160 -0.92 5.21 1.11
C ALA A 160 -1.17 6.46 0.27
N ALA A 161 -0.11 6.98 -0.35
CA ALA A 161 -0.18 8.00 -1.39
C ALA A 161 0.40 7.42 -2.68
N LEU A 162 -0.43 7.27 -3.71
CA LEU A 162 -0.09 6.57 -4.95
C LEU A 162 -0.33 7.48 -6.16
N PHE A 163 0.71 7.62 -6.99
CA PHE A 163 0.70 8.44 -8.19
C PHE A 163 1.08 7.57 -9.39
N GLY A 164 0.14 7.29 -10.28
CA GLY A 164 0.41 6.39 -11.40
C GLY A 164 -0.73 6.11 -12.35
N LYS A 165 -0.52 5.30 -13.40
CA LYS A 165 -1.61 4.94 -14.31
C LYS A 165 -2.64 4.05 -13.60
N ALA A 166 -2.17 3.07 -12.84
CA ALA A 166 -2.99 2.14 -12.05
C ALA A 166 -2.51 2.12 -10.60
N ASN A 167 -3.41 2.39 -9.66
CA ASN A 167 -3.13 2.34 -8.22
C ASN A 167 -4.07 1.34 -7.55
N ILE A 168 -3.51 0.41 -6.78
CA ILE A 168 -4.24 -0.63 -6.07
C ILE A 168 -3.84 -0.58 -4.60
N VAL A 169 -4.84 -0.51 -3.72
CA VAL A 169 -4.64 -0.70 -2.27
C VAL A 169 -5.61 -1.75 -1.77
N THR A 170 -5.09 -2.76 -1.08
CA THR A 170 -5.88 -3.80 -0.43
C THR A 170 -5.45 -3.89 1.03
N HIS A 171 -6.38 -3.70 1.95
CA HIS A 171 -6.19 -3.95 3.37
C HIS A 171 -7.18 -5.03 3.82
N VAL A 172 -6.67 -6.11 4.39
CA VAL A 172 -7.46 -7.20 4.98
C VAL A 172 -7.11 -7.29 6.46
N GLY A 173 -8.10 -7.10 7.34
CA GLY A 173 -7.92 -7.04 8.79
C GLY A 173 -8.55 -5.78 9.39
N GLY A 174 -8.38 -5.59 10.70
CA GLY A 174 -8.90 -4.42 11.41
C GLY A 174 -8.00 -3.19 11.29
N GLY A 175 -8.56 -2.03 11.61
CA GLY A 175 -7.84 -0.77 11.77
C GLY A 175 -8.07 0.28 10.68
N LEU A 176 -7.25 1.33 10.74
CA LEU A 176 -7.42 2.54 9.94
C LEU A 176 -6.83 2.33 8.54
N THR A 177 -7.60 2.60 7.48
CA THR A 177 -7.11 2.66 6.10
C THR A 177 -7.33 4.04 5.51
N GLY A 178 -6.26 4.70 5.07
CA GLY A 178 -6.29 6.01 4.42
C GLY A 178 -5.57 5.97 3.08
N VAL A 179 -6.24 6.40 2.01
CA VAL A 179 -5.66 6.36 0.66
C VAL A 179 -5.84 7.69 -0.07
N LEU A 180 -4.75 8.20 -0.63
CA LEU A 180 -4.74 9.25 -1.66
C LEU A 180 -4.24 8.62 -2.97
N ALA A 181 -5.06 8.61 -4.01
CA ALA A 181 -4.71 7.99 -5.28
C ALA A 181 -5.00 8.90 -6.47
N LEU A 182 -3.97 9.23 -7.26
CA LEU A 182 -4.09 10.02 -8.48
C LEU A 182 -3.62 9.17 -9.67
N GLY A 183 -4.46 9.04 -10.70
CA GLY A 183 -4.13 8.18 -11.83
C GLY A 183 -5.11 8.10 -12.98
N LYS A 184 -5.06 7.00 -13.75
CA LYS A 184 -6.07 6.66 -14.76
C LYS A 184 -7.08 5.65 -14.23
N ALA A 185 -6.64 4.71 -13.39
CA ALA A 185 -7.49 3.75 -12.72
C ALA A 185 -7.06 3.57 -11.26
N ASN A 186 -8.02 3.61 -10.35
CA ASN A 186 -7.81 3.42 -8.93
C ASN A 186 -8.73 2.31 -8.41
N HIS A 187 -8.18 1.33 -7.71
CA HIS A 187 -8.95 0.28 -7.03
C HIS A 187 -8.53 0.20 -5.57
N HIS A 188 -9.49 0.32 -4.66
CA HIS A 188 -9.23 0.32 -3.23
C HIS A 188 -10.19 -0.61 -2.50
N GLN A 189 -9.64 -1.55 -1.76
CA GLN A 189 -10.35 -2.43 -0.84
C GLN A 189 -9.87 -2.20 0.59
N GLY A 190 -10.77 -1.77 1.48
CA GLY A 190 -10.49 -1.55 2.89
C GLY A 190 -10.81 -2.75 3.78
N GLY A 191 -10.17 -2.78 4.95
CA GLY A 191 -10.40 -3.75 6.03
C GLY A 191 -11.64 -3.44 6.86
N ASP A 192 -11.77 -4.02 8.05
CA ASP A 192 -13.04 -4.09 8.79
C ASP A 192 -13.48 -2.76 9.42
N ASP A 193 -12.53 -1.88 9.79
CA ASP A 193 -12.81 -0.67 10.57
C ASP A 193 -12.94 0.58 9.67
N PHE A 194 -12.08 1.60 9.83
CA PHE A 194 -12.24 2.85 9.08
C PHE A 194 -11.57 2.76 7.71
N LEU A 195 -12.27 3.21 6.65
CA LEU A 195 -11.71 3.42 5.32
C LEU A 195 -11.99 4.85 4.84
N GLY A 196 -10.92 5.62 4.62
CA GLY A 196 -10.95 6.94 4.01
C GLY A 196 -10.20 6.95 2.67
N VAL A 197 -10.85 7.38 1.59
CA VAL A 197 -10.23 7.42 0.25
C VAL A 197 -10.52 8.73 -0.45
N ILE A 198 -9.48 9.38 -0.95
CA ILE A 198 -9.53 10.50 -1.89
C ILE A 198 -8.89 10.03 -3.19
N ALA A 199 -9.68 9.95 -4.26
CA ALA A 199 -9.21 9.39 -5.52
C ALA A 199 -9.61 10.27 -6.71
N LYS A 200 -8.66 10.49 -7.63
CA LYS A 200 -8.90 11.14 -8.92
C LYS A 200 -8.34 10.27 -10.05
N ALA A 201 -9.22 9.78 -10.91
CA ALA A 201 -8.86 8.93 -12.06
C ALA A 201 -9.98 8.85 -13.09
N ASP A 202 -9.72 8.34 -14.30
CA ASP A 202 -10.80 8.05 -15.25
C ASP A 202 -11.80 7.05 -14.65
N ALA A 203 -11.30 6.02 -13.96
CA ALA A 203 -12.12 5.06 -13.22
C ALA A 203 -11.66 4.93 -11.76
N ASN A 204 -12.57 5.13 -10.82
CA ASN A 204 -12.33 4.85 -9.40
C ASN A 204 -13.27 3.74 -8.91
N VAL A 205 -12.71 2.73 -8.25
CA VAL A 205 -13.45 1.67 -7.56
C VAL A 205 -13.02 1.67 -6.10
N LEU A 206 -13.98 1.91 -5.21
CA LEU A 206 -13.83 1.85 -3.77
C LEU A 206 -14.75 0.77 -3.22
N THR A 207 -14.18 -0.22 -2.55
CA THR A 207 -14.93 -1.28 -1.87
C THR A 207 -14.51 -1.35 -0.41
N HIS A 208 -15.47 -1.41 0.48
CA HIS A 208 -15.24 -1.58 1.91
C HIS A 208 -16.14 -2.71 2.41
N VAL A 209 -15.53 -3.77 2.90
CA VAL A 209 -16.23 -4.88 3.57
C VAL A 209 -15.82 -4.82 5.03
N GLY A 210 -16.76 -4.54 5.92
CA GLY A 210 -16.46 -4.29 7.33
C GLY A 210 -17.57 -3.54 8.05
N ASN A 211 -17.48 -3.39 9.36
CA ASN A 211 -18.48 -2.68 10.16
C ASN A 211 -18.08 -1.25 10.55
N GLY A 212 -16.87 -0.81 10.21
CA GLY A 212 -16.46 0.57 10.45
C GLY A 212 -16.83 1.53 9.33
N THR A 213 -16.53 2.81 9.57
CA THR A 213 -16.95 3.94 8.73
C THR A 213 -16.22 3.98 7.39
N THR A 214 -16.95 4.30 6.33
CA THR A 214 -16.40 4.61 4.99
C THR A 214 -16.53 6.09 4.71
N ALA A 215 -15.47 6.72 4.23
CA ALA A 215 -15.49 8.08 3.68
C ALA A 215 -14.79 8.09 2.32
N GLY A 216 -15.50 8.43 1.24
CA GLY A 216 -14.97 8.45 -0.12
C GLY A 216 -15.19 9.80 -0.80
N VAL A 217 -14.12 10.40 -1.33
CA VAL A 217 -14.18 11.52 -2.29
C VAL A 217 -13.60 11.04 -3.61
N LEU A 218 -14.47 10.80 -4.59
CA LEU A 218 -14.10 10.18 -5.86
C LEU A 218 -14.38 11.14 -7.02
N TRP A 219 -13.36 11.45 -7.81
CA TRP A 219 -13.46 12.32 -8.98
C TRP A 219 -12.99 11.59 -10.24
N GLY A 220 -13.77 11.61 -11.32
CA GLY A 220 -13.37 10.89 -12.52
C GLY A 220 -14.29 10.93 -13.73
N LYS A 221 -14.12 9.96 -14.65
CA LYS A 221 -15.15 9.68 -15.67
C LYS A 221 -16.22 8.76 -15.13
N GLY A 222 -15.83 7.78 -14.31
CA GLY A 222 -16.74 6.89 -13.61
C GLY A 222 -16.26 6.57 -12.20
N ASN A 223 -17.19 6.54 -11.26
CA ASN A 223 -16.91 6.19 -9.87
C ASN A 223 -17.84 5.08 -9.38
N LEU A 224 -17.27 4.10 -8.68
CA LEU A 224 -17.98 3.05 -7.97
C LEU A 224 -17.57 3.07 -6.50
N LEU A 225 -18.54 3.20 -5.60
CA LEU A 225 -18.36 3.04 -4.16
C LEU A 225 -19.30 1.94 -3.65
N THR A 226 -18.74 0.89 -3.07
CA THR A 226 -19.50 -0.20 -2.47
C THR A 226 -19.11 -0.37 -1.00
N LYS A 227 -20.08 -0.26 -0.10
CA LYS A 227 -19.97 -0.67 1.30
C LYS A 227 -20.79 -1.93 1.54
N ILE A 228 -20.19 -2.90 2.21
CA ILE A 228 -20.87 -4.06 2.81
C ILE A 228 -20.55 -4.07 4.31
N GLY A 229 -21.59 -4.03 5.14
CA GLY A 229 -21.53 -4.03 6.61
C GLY A 229 -22.17 -2.79 7.24
N ASP A 230 -22.22 -2.75 8.57
CA ASP A 230 -23.13 -1.87 9.32
C ASP A 230 -22.56 -0.46 9.63
N GLY A 231 -21.40 -0.14 9.08
CA GLY A 231 -20.73 1.14 9.31
C GLY A 231 -21.35 2.31 8.52
N THR A 232 -21.24 3.51 9.08
CA THR A 232 -21.63 4.73 8.36
C THR A 232 -20.85 4.88 7.06
N THR A 233 -21.53 5.22 5.98
CA THR A 233 -20.90 5.47 4.68
C THR A 233 -21.17 6.88 4.22
N VAL A 234 -20.11 7.63 3.92
CA VAL A 234 -20.15 8.97 3.34
C VAL A 234 -19.45 8.94 1.98
N GLY A 235 -20.16 9.30 0.92
CA GLY A 235 -19.65 9.34 -0.44
C GLY A 235 -19.90 10.69 -1.09
N LEU A 236 -18.84 11.34 -1.58
CA LEU A 236 -18.88 12.46 -2.50
C LEU A 236 -18.32 12.00 -3.85
N LEU A 237 -19.18 11.79 -4.83
CA LEU A 237 -18.84 11.21 -6.13
C LEU A 237 -19.10 12.23 -7.24
N ILE A 238 -18.07 12.61 -7.99
CA ILE A 238 -18.15 13.58 -9.09
C ILE A 238 -17.59 12.95 -10.35
N SER A 239 -18.39 12.90 -11.42
CA SER A 239 -18.00 12.24 -12.67
C SER A 239 -18.51 12.92 -13.94
N GLU A 240 -17.85 12.63 -15.06
CA GLU A 240 -18.29 13.00 -16.42
C GLU A 240 -19.37 12.04 -16.97
N VAL A 241 -19.26 10.74 -16.67
CA VAL A 241 -20.19 9.71 -17.18
C VAL A 241 -21.18 9.34 -16.09
N GLY A 242 -20.72 8.79 -14.98
CA GLY A 242 -21.63 8.40 -13.93
C GLY A 242 -21.02 7.87 -12.66
N ASN A 243 -21.88 7.81 -11.64
CA ASN A 243 -21.54 7.37 -10.30
C ASN A 243 -22.44 6.21 -9.89
N VAL A 244 -21.87 5.19 -9.28
CA VAL A 244 -22.58 4.11 -8.62
C VAL A 244 -22.16 4.07 -7.16
N MET A 245 -23.13 4.19 -6.26
CA MET A 245 -22.94 4.04 -4.83
C MET A 245 -23.87 2.96 -4.31
N THR A 246 -23.32 1.97 -3.62
CA THR A 246 -24.09 0.88 -3.01
C THR A 246 -23.67 0.70 -1.57
N HIS A 247 -24.63 0.66 -0.66
CA HIS A 247 -24.41 0.33 0.74
C HIS A 247 -25.37 -0.80 1.14
N VAL A 248 -24.81 -1.93 1.56
CA VAL A 248 -25.54 -3.07 2.12
C VAL A 248 -25.20 -3.20 3.60
N GLY A 249 -26.19 -3.06 4.49
CA GLY A 249 -26.02 -3.10 5.95
C GLY A 249 -27.03 -2.20 6.67
N ALA A 250 -27.03 -2.18 8.00
CA ALA A 250 -27.92 -1.34 8.82
C ALA A 250 -27.38 0.07 9.12
N GLY A 251 -26.17 0.39 8.63
CA GLY A 251 -25.50 1.66 8.89
C GLY A 251 -26.08 2.84 8.11
N SER A 252 -25.81 4.06 8.61
CA SER A 252 -26.21 5.30 7.95
C SER A 252 -25.51 5.51 6.60
N THR A 253 -26.20 6.13 5.64
CA THR A 253 -25.67 6.45 4.30
C THR A 253 -25.84 7.92 4.00
N ILE A 254 -24.74 8.59 3.66
CA ILE A 254 -24.71 9.95 3.13
C ILE A 254 -24.08 9.89 1.74
N GLY A 255 -24.86 10.06 0.69
CA GLY A 255 -24.39 9.93 -0.70
C GLY A 255 -24.69 11.16 -1.54
N LEU A 256 -23.67 11.90 -1.95
CA LEU A 256 -23.79 13.01 -2.89
C LEU A 256 -23.10 12.65 -4.20
N ALA A 257 -23.86 12.64 -5.30
CA ALA A 257 -23.39 12.23 -6.62
C ALA A 257 -23.68 13.29 -7.69
N LYS A 258 -22.69 13.64 -8.50
CA LYS A 258 -22.84 14.52 -9.67
C LYS A 258 -22.21 13.87 -10.89
N GLY A 259 -22.97 13.72 -11.97
CA GLY A 259 -22.55 13.11 -13.24
C GLY A 259 -23.75 12.87 -14.14
N ARG A 260 -23.56 12.49 -15.42
CA ARG A 260 -24.69 12.31 -16.36
C ARG A 260 -25.66 11.23 -15.87
N ALA A 261 -25.16 10.12 -15.35
CA ALA A 261 -25.97 9.07 -14.74
C ALA A 261 -25.52 8.78 -13.30
N ASN A 262 -26.45 8.83 -12.35
CA ASN A 262 -26.16 8.51 -10.95
C ASN A 262 -27.08 7.38 -10.47
N LEU A 263 -26.48 6.37 -9.85
CA LEU A 263 -27.17 5.28 -9.17
C LEU A 263 -26.73 5.24 -7.71
N ILE A 264 -27.67 5.42 -6.79
CA ILE A 264 -27.43 5.23 -5.35
C ILE A 264 -28.39 4.16 -4.85
N THR A 265 -27.85 3.13 -4.20
CA THR A 265 -28.61 1.97 -3.72
C THR A 265 -28.28 1.73 -2.24
N LYS A 266 -29.30 1.70 -1.40
CA LYS A 266 -29.20 1.23 -0.01
C LYS A 266 -30.01 -0.05 0.17
N VAL A 267 -29.40 -1.08 0.72
CA VAL A 267 -30.06 -2.31 1.16
C VAL A 267 -29.80 -2.50 2.65
N GLY A 268 -30.86 -2.66 3.43
CA GLY A 268 -30.83 -2.70 4.88
C GLY A 268 -31.35 -1.42 5.52
N ASP A 269 -31.32 -1.41 6.84
CA ASP A 269 -31.94 -0.35 7.63
C ASP A 269 -31.01 0.88 7.79
N GLY A 270 -31.51 1.90 8.49
CA GLY A 270 -30.74 3.06 8.91
C GLY A 270 -31.08 4.35 8.17
N LEU A 271 -30.43 5.43 8.58
CA LEU A 271 -30.61 6.76 7.98
C LEU A 271 -30.03 6.79 6.56
N VAL A 272 -30.79 7.36 5.61
CA VAL A 272 -30.30 7.69 4.27
C VAL A 272 -30.50 9.17 3.99
N VAL A 273 -29.39 9.86 3.72
CA VAL A 273 -29.36 11.23 3.19
C VAL A 273 -28.64 11.20 1.85
N GLN A 274 -29.32 11.55 0.76
CA GLN A 274 -28.74 11.44 -0.57
C GLN A 274 -29.14 12.57 -1.51
N GLY A 275 -28.20 12.97 -2.36
CA GLY A 275 -28.34 14.03 -3.35
C GLY A 275 -27.74 13.61 -4.68
N ALA A 276 -28.47 13.76 -5.78
CA ALA A 276 -27.98 13.41 -7.12
C ALA A 276 -28.29 14.50 -8.17
N TRP A 277 -27.29 14.80 -9.01
CA TRP A 277 -27.40 15.77 -10.11
C TRP A 277 -26.91 15.15 -11.42
N GLY A 278 -27.79 15.06 -12.42
CA GLY A 278 -27.51 14.40 -13.70
C GLY A 278 -28.69 14.36 -14.66
N ASP A 279 -28.48 13.85 -15.86
CA ASP A 279 -29.54 13.55 -16.83
C ASP A 279 -30.44 12.41 -16.31
N VAL A 280 -29.82 11.41 -15.66
CA VAL A 280 -30.49 10.26 -15.05
C VAL A 280 -30.05 10.10 -13.60
N ASN A 281 -31.02 10.03 -12.68
CA ASN A 281 -30.77 9.77 -11.27
C ASN A 281 -31.68 8.64 -10.80
N LEU A 282 -31.09 7.51 -10.39
CA LEU A 282 -31.79 6.36 -9.81
C LEU A 282 -31.38 6.21 -8.36
N LEU A 283 -32.34 6.39 -7.46
CA LEU A 283 -32.15 6.36 -6.02
C LEU A 283 -33.04 5.26 -5.45
N THR A 284 -32.45 4.17 -4.99
CA THR A 284 -33.19 2.98 -4.52
C THR A 284 -32.85 2.66 -3.08
N GLN A 285 -33.87 2.25 -2.33
CA GLN A 285 -33.71 1.83 -0.94
C GLN A 285 -34.64 0.66 -0.63
N VAL A 286 -34.10 -0.38 0.01
CA VAL A 286 -34.81 -1.55 0.49
C VAL A 286 -34.49 -1.74 1.97
N GLY A 287 -35.48 -1.57 2.86
CA GLY A 287 -35.30 -1.62 4.32
C GLY A 287 -36.11 -0.54 5.04
N ASN A 288 -35.94 -0.46 6.35
CA ASN A 288 -36.58 0.50 7.25
C ASN A 288 -35.63 1.65 7.63
N GLY A 289 -36.18 2.82 7.96
CA GLY A 289 -35.39 3.98 8.43
C GLY A 289 -35.77 5.29 7.75
N ASP A 290 -35.21 6.37 8.28
CA ASP A 290 -35.44 7.73 7.82
C ASP A 290 -34.74 8.02 6.50
N ARG A 291 -35.41 8.80 5.64
CA ARG A 291 -35.02 8.96 4.24
C ARG A 291 -35.15 10.41 3.81
N TYR A 292 -34.06 10.99 3.33
CA TYR A 292 -34.00 12.33 2.79
C TYR A 292 -33.31 12.27 1.42
N SER A 293 -34.08 12.43 0.34
CA SER A 293 -33.59 12.28 -1.04
C SER A 293 -33.84 13.53 -1.86
N PHE A 294 -32.79 14.00 -2.52
CA PHE A 294 -32.84 15.12 -3.45
C PHE A 294 -32.29 14.67 -4.80
N ALA A 295 -33.05 14.89 -5.87
CA ALA A 295 -32.60 14.61 -7.22
C ALA A 295 -32.91 15.82 -8.10
N ARG A 296 -31.94 16.25 -8.90
CA ARG A 296 -32.11 17.33 -9.87
C ARG A 296 -31.67 16.86 -11.23
N ALA A 297 -32.61 16.93 -12.18
CA ALA A 297 -32.29 16.84 -13.59
C ALA A 297 -31.46 18.05 -14.01
N VAL A 298 -30.34 17.81 -14.69
CA VAL A 298 -29.53 18.86 -15.30
C VAL A 298 -29.38 18.49 -16.77
N PRO A 299 -30.34 18.87 -17.64
CA PRO A 299 -30.29 18.53 -19.05
C PRO A 299 -29.01 19.10 -19.67
N THR A 300 -28.26 18.25 -20.37
CA THR A 300 -27.21 18.73 -21.26
C THR A 300 -27.87 19.33 -22.52
N CYS A 301 -27.71 20.64 -22.72
CA CYS A 301 -28.10 21.32 -23.97
C CYS A 301 -27.11 21.01 -25.10
#